data_AF-A0A962Q9L0-F1
#
_entry.id   AF-A0A962Q9L0-F1
#
_cell.length_a   1.000
_cell.length_b   1.000
_cell.length_c   1.000
_cell.angle_alpha   90.00
_cell.angle_beta   90.00
_cell.angle_gamma   90.00
#
_symmetry.space_group_name_H-M   'P 1'
#
loop_
_entity.id
_entity.type
_entity.pdbx_description
1 polymer ?
#
loop_
_entity_poly.entity_id
_entity_poly.type
_entity_poly.pdbx_seq_one_letter_code
_entity_poly.pdbx_strand_id
1 'polypeptide(L)'
;AVGVGIDIATGRSVRAVQHGHLVTRHPDTDAVFAELQLPHWDRILDLGGRCVEMTGLGYLGVDIVLDEIRGPMLLELNARPGLAIQVANMAGLRHRLAVARKIAAQTDDHDRKIALARESFGVRA
;
A
#
# COMPACT_ATOMS: atom_id res chain seq x y z
N ALA A 1 -10.64 6.49 -13.05
CA ALA A 1 -10.11 5.59 -12.01
C ALA A 1 -10.24 6.26 -10.65
N VAL A 2 -10.51 5.48 -9.60
CA VAL A 2 -10.53 5.94 -8.21
C VAL A 2 -9.24 5.47 -7.54
N GLY A 3 -8.56 6.36 -6.82
CA GLY A 3 -7.43 6.00 -5.96
C GLY A 3 -7.91 5.83 -4.52
N VAL A 4 -7.62 4.70 -3.89
CA VAL A 4 -7.98 4.45 -2.48
C VAL A 4 -6.71 4.23 -1.67
N GLY A 5 -6.51 5.05 -0.63
CA GLY A 5 -5.46 4.84 0.34
C GLY A 5 -5.80 3.67 1.24
N ILE A 6 -4.81 2.83 1.54
CA ILE A 6 -4.98 1.62 2.34
C ILE A 6 -4.11 1.73 3.58
N ASP A 7 -4.71 1.46 4.73
CA ASP A 7 -4.03 1.40 6.00
C ASP A 7 -3.09 0.18 6.02
N ILE A 8 -1.78 0.43 6.14
CA ILE A 8 -0.76 -0.62 6.16
C ILE A 8 -0.97 -1.60 7.32
N ALA A 9 -1.49 -1.14 8.46
CA ALA A 9 -1.68 -1.98 9.62
C ALA A 9 -2.85 -2.97 9.49
N THR A 10 -3.86 -2.65 8.68
CA THR A 10 -5.15 -3.36 8.71
C THR A 10 -5.64 -3.82 7.33
N GLY A 11 -5.17 -3.21 6.24
CA GLY A 11 -5.69 -3.44 4.90
C GLY A 11 -7.05 -2.77 4.65
N ARG A 12 -7.52 -1.92 5.57
CA ARG A 12 -8.75 -1.13 5.42
C ARG A 12 -8.49 0.12 4.61
N SER A 13 -9.54 0.62 3.95
CA SER A 13 -9.47 1.93 3.30
C SER A 13 -9.27 3.07 4.30
N VAL A 14 -8.65 4.14 3.81
CA VAL A 14 -8.42 5.40 4.55
C VAL A 14 -9.25 6.52 3.94
N ARG A 15 -8.96 6.83 2.68
CA ARG A 15 -9.68 7.81 1.85
C ARG A 15 -9.69 7.35 0.40
N ALA A 16 -10.77 7.65 -0.29
CA ALA A 16 -10.87 7.45 -1.73
C ALA A 16 -10.92 8.82 -2.44
N VAL A 17 -10.25 8.92 -3.57
CA VAL A 17 -10.08 10.15 -4.35
C VAL A 17 -10.34 9.86 -5.82
N GLN A 18 -11.11 10.72 -6.46
CA GLN A 18 -11.36 10.69 -7.90
C GLN A 18 -11.26 12.13 -8.45
N HIS A 19 -10.48 12.32 -9.52
CA HIS A 19 -10.26 13.64 -10.12
C HIS A 19 -9.81 14.74 -9.13
N GLY A 20 -9.06 14.35 -8.09
CA GLY A 20 -8.60 15.27 -7.03
C GLY A 20 -9.64 15.56 -5.93
N HIS A 21 -10.83 15.00 -6.01
CA HIS A 21 -11.90 15.17 -5.03
C HIS A 21 -12.08 13.91 -4.18
N LEU A 22 -12.39 14.10 -2.88
CA LEU A 22 -12.77 13.00 -2.01
C LEU A 22 -14.08 12.39 -2.46
N VAL A 23 -14.15 11.06 -2.46
CA VAL A 23 -15.35 10.29 -2.78
C VAL A 23 -15.59 9.24 -1.70
N THR A 24 -16.85 8.88 -1.46
CA THR A 24 -17.24 7.90 -0.43
C THR A 24 -17.78 6.60 -1.03
N ARG A 25 -18.21 6.62 -2.29
CA ARG A 25 -18.78 5.48 -2.99
C ARG A 25 -18.13 5.28 -4.36
N HIS A 26 -18.06 4.03 -4.80
CA HIS A 26 -17.55 3.68 -6.12
C HIS A 26 -18.53 4.15 -7.21
N PRO A 27 -18.07 4.83 -8.28
CA PRO A 27 -18.95 5.42 -9.29
C PRO A 27 -19.80 4.39 -10.05
N ASP A 28 -19.30 3.16 -10.21
CA ASP A 28 -19.97 2.15 -11.04
C ASP A 28 -20.77 1.11 -10.23
N THR A 29 -20.41 0.87 -8.97
CA THR A 29 -20.97 -0.24 -8.16
C THR A 29 -21.71 0.26 -6.92
N ASP A 30 -21.63 1.57 -6.64
CA ASP A 30 -22.13 2.21 -5.43
C ASP A 30 -21.55 1.68 -4.10
N ALA A 31 -20.53 0.81 -4.17
CA ALA A 31 -19.88 0.23 -3.01
C ALA A 31 -19.29 1.33 -2.11
N VAL A 32 -19.51 1.21 -0.79
CA VAL A 32 -19.05 2.19 0.20
C VAL A 32 -17.57 1.97 0.49
N PHE A 33 -16.72 2.95 0.20
CA PHE A 33 -15.28 2.79 0.40
C PHE A 33 -14.91 2.58 1.87
N ALA A 34 -15.64 3.16 2.83
CA ALA A 34 -15.38 2.97 4.26
C ALA A 34 -15.53 1.50 4.72
N GLU A 35 -16.23 0.67 3.95
CA GLU A 35 -16.42 -0.76 4.21
C GLU A 35 -15.36 -1.63 3.51
N LEU A 36 -14.56 -1.04 2.62
CA LEU A 36 -13.53 -1.75 1.87
C LEU A 36 -12.44 -2.27 2.82
N GLN A 37 -12.31 -3.59 2.84
CA GLN A 37 -11.25 -4.34 3.47
C GLN A 37 -10.60 -5.20 2.38
N LEU A 38 -9.30 -5.04 2.15
CA LEU A 38 -8.62 -5.91 1.21
C LEU A 38 -8.46 -7.32 1.80
N PRO A 39 -8.86 -8.37 1.07
CA PRO A 39 -8.57 -9.74 1.47
C PRO A 39 -7.07 -10.02 1.35
N HIS A 40 -6.58 -10.98 2.14
CA HIS A 40 -5.20 -11.46 2.05
C HIS A 40 -4.12 -10.38 2.22
N TRP A 41 -4.42 -9.35 3.01
CA TRP A 41 -3.52 -8.20 3.19
C TRP A 41 -2.10 -8.59 3.63
N ASP A 42 -1.97 -9.58 4.51
CA ASP A 42 -0.66 -10.07 4.95
C ASP A 42 0.16 -10.64 3.78
N ARG A 43 -0.49 -11.38 2.86
CA ARG A 43 0.15 -11.90 1.65
C ARG A 43 0.50 -10.80 0.66
N ILE A 44 -0.31 -9.73 0.58
CA ILE A 44 0.00 -8.56 -0.24
C ILE A 44 1.27 -7.86 0.28
N LEU A 45 1.39 -7.67 1.60
CA LEU A 45 2.56 -7.05 2.20
C LEU A 45 3.83 -7.90 2.01
N ASP A 46 3.75 -9.22 2.21
CA ASP A 46 4.86 -10.15 1.95
C ASP A 46 5.31 -10.08 0.48
N LEU A 47 4.36 -10.17 -0.46
CA LEU A 47 4.67 -10.07 -1.89
C LEU A 47 5.35 -8.74 -2.23
N GLY A 48 4.80 -7.62 -1.74
CA GLY A 48 5.36 -6.28 -1.97
C GLY A 48 6.77 -6.12 -1.39
N GLY A 49 7.01 -6.65 -0.19
CA GLY A 49 8.34 -6.61 0.44
C GLY A 49 9.38 -7.41 -0.36
N ARG A 50 9.02 -8.60 -0.86
CA ARG A 50 9.94 -9.50 -1.57
C ARG A 50 10.37 -8.93 -2.92
N CYS A 51 9.52 -8.11 -3.55
CA CYS A 51 9.84 -7.46 -4.82
C CYS A 51 11.07 -6.53 -4.75
N VAL A 52 11.35 -5.97 -3.58
CA VAL A 52 12.54 -5.13 -3.36
C VAL A 52 13.82 -5.97 -3.41
N GLU A 53 13.80 -7.15 -2.77
CA GLU A 53 14.94 -8.08 -2.73
C GLU A 53 15.32 -8.57 -4.13
N MET A 54 14.34 -8.74 -5.02
CA MET A 54 14.55 -9.20 -6.39
C MET A 54 15.18 -8.15 -7.32
N THR A 55 14.95 -6.85 -7.05
CA THR A 55 15.33 -5.77 -7.98
C THR A 55 16.56 -4.98 -7.53
N GLY A 56 16.89 -5.00 -6.24
CA GLY A 56 17.97 -4.18 -5.67
C GLY A 56 17.68 -2.68 -5.67
N LEU A 57 16.45 -2.27 -5.98
CA LEU A 57 16.04 -0.86 -6.03
C LEU A 57 15.58 -0.40 -4.63
N GLY A 58 16.11 0.72 -4.15
CA GLY A 58 15.76 1.28 -2.83
C GLY A 58 14.38 1.92 -2.73
N TYR A 59 13.67 2.07 -3.85
CA TYR A 59 12.28 2.54 -3.92
C TYR A 59 11.63 1.97 -5.19
N LEU A 60 10.44 1.38 -5.05
CA LEU A 60 9.78 0.63 -6.10
C LEU A 60 8.25 0.74 -5.95
N GLY A 61 7.55 0.84 -7.07
CA GLY A 61 6.11 0.57 -7.14
C GLY A 61 5.88 -0.90 -7.47
N VAL A 62 4.96 -1.52 -6.76
CA VAL A 62 4.60 -2.93 -6.98
C VAL A 62 3.11 -2.97 -7.33
N ASP A 63 2.81 -3.42 -8.52
CA ASP A 63 1.44 -3.52 -9.00
C ASP A 63 0.97 -4.96 -8.77
N ILE A 64 0.00 -5.11 -7.87
CA ILE A 64 -0.54 -6.40 -7.43
C ILE A 64 -1.99 -6.50 -7.87
N VAL A 65 -2.32 -7.62 -8.51
CA VAL A 65 -3.71 -7.97 -8.86
C VAL A 65 -4.24 -9.01 -7.87
N LEU A 66 -5.52 -8.91 -7.54
CA LEU A 66 -6.23 -9.92 -6.75
C LEU A 66 -7.02 -10.82 -7.69
N ASP A 67 -6.50 -12.02 -7.92
CA ASP A 67 -7.20 -13.07 -8.65
C ASP A 67 -8.15 -13.83 -7.71
N GLU A 68 -9.33 -14.19 -8.22
CA GLU A 68 -10.36 -14.88 -7.43
C GLU A 68 -9.92 -16.25 -6.92
N ILE A 69 -9.13 -16.98 -7.72
CA ILE A 69 -8.72 -18.37 -7.42
C ILE A 69 -7.31 -18.38 -6.81
N ARG A 70 -6.39 -17.62 -7.40
CA ARG A 70 -4.96 -17.63 -7.07
C ARG A 70 -4.59 -16.65 -5.96
N GLY A 71 -5.47 -15.70 -5.65
CA GLY A 71 -5.21 -14.65 -4.66
C GLY A 71 -4.28 -13.55 -5.18
N PRO A 72 -3.49 -12.90 -4.31
CA PRO A 72 -2.57 -11.84 -4.72
C PRO A 72 -1.49 -12.32 -5.69
N MET A 73 -1.36 -11.63 -6.82
CA MET A 73 -0.37 -11.93 -7.85
C MET A 73 0.38 -10.66 -8.27
N LEU A 74 1.69 -10.77 -8.47
CA LEU A 74 2.51 -9.70 -8.99
C LEU A 74 2.22 -9.51 -10.49
N LEU A 75 1.89 -8.28 -10.88
CA LEU A 75 1.64 -7.90 -12.27
C LEU A 75 2.83 -7.17 -12.88
N GLU A 76 3.31 -6.11 -12.22
CA GLU A 76 4.39 -5.25 -12.72
C GLU A 76 5.22 -4.65 -11.57
N LEU A 77 6.49 -4.36 -11.87
CA LEU A 77 7.41 -3.62 -11.00
C LEU A 77 7.82 -2.31 -11.65
N ASN A 78 7.54 -1.20 -10.97
CA ASN A 78 7.73 0.16 -11.45
C ASN A 78 8.88 0.85 -10.73
N ALA A 79 10.02 1.05 -11.39
CA ALA A 79 11.19 1.75 -10.81
C ALA A 79 10.95 3.24 -10.52
N ARG A 80 9.90 3.83 -11.09
CA ARG A 80 9.53 5.25 -10.92
C ARG A 80 8.01 5.37 -10.72
N PRO A 81 7.48 4.96 -9.56
CA PRO A 81 6.05 5.01 -9.34
C PRO A 81 5.55 6.46 -9.28
N GLY A 82 4.31 6.65 -9.73
CA GLY A 82 3.64 7.95 -9.68
C GLY A 82 3.43 8.44 -8.25
N LEU A 83 3.50 9.75 -8.06
CA LEU A 83 3.41 10.39 -6.73
C LEU A 83 1.99 10.69 -6.26
N ALA A 84 0.98 10.52 -7.12
CA ALA A 84 -0.42 10.84 -6.83
C ALA A 84 -1.02 9.99 -5.69
N ILE A 85 -0.44 8.82 -5.40
CA ILE A 85 -0.86 7.92 -4.31
C ILE A 85 -0.83 8.60 -2.93
N GLN A 86 -0.04 9.66 -2.77
CA GLN A 86 0.02 10.46 -1.54
C GLN A 86 -1.32 11.13 -1.21
N VAL A 87 -2.09 11.51 -2.24
CA VAL A 87 -3.38 12.19 -2.07
C VAL A 87 -4.39 11.25 -1.42
N ALA A 88 -4.46 9.99 -1.87
CA ALA A 88 -5.38 9.01 -1.29
C ALA A 88 -4.94 8.53 0.11
N ASN A 89 -3.64 8.51 0.39
CA ASN A 89 -3.12 8.17 1.72
C ASN A 89 -3.12 9.35 2.70
N MET A 90 -3.46 10.56 2.26
CA MET A 90 -3.39 11.79 3.05
C MET A 90 -2.02 12.01 3.72
N ALA A 91 -0.96 11.55 3.08
CA ALA A 91 0.38 11.52 3.65
C ALA A 91 1.44 11.75 2.58
N GLY A 92 2.28 12.77 2.79
CA GLY A 92 3.43 13.04 1.93
C GLY A 92 4.50 11.94 1.97
N LEU A 93 5.19 11.72 0.86
CA LEU A 93 6.13 10.61 0.70
C LEU A 93 7.43 10.82 1.50
N ARG A 94 7.91 12.06 1.61
CA ARG A 94 9.22 12.37 2.23
C ARG A 94 9.35 11.83 3.66
N HIS A 95 8.36 12.05 4.51
CA HIS A 95 8.42 11.59 5.90
C HIS A 95 8.30 10.06 5.99
N ARG A 96 7.44 9.45 5.15
CA ARG A 96 7.29 8.00 5.09
C ARG A 96 8.58 7.31 4.65
N LEU A 97 9.28 7.85 3.65
CA LEU A 97 10.60 7.36 3.24
C LEU A 97 11.64 7.45 4.36
N ALA A 98 11.63 8.54 5.14
CA ALA A 98 12.55 8.66 6.28
C ALA A 98 12.30 7.58 7.34
N VAL A 99 11.03 7.25 7.62
CA VAL A 99 10.66 6.15 8.52
C VAL A 99 11.02 4.79 7.94
N ALA A 100 10.71 4.55 6.66
CA ALA A 100 11.03 3.30 5.98
C ALA A 100 12.54 3.03 5.96
N ARG A 101 13.37 4.06 5.74
CA ARG A 101 14.84 3.95 5.86
C ARG A 101 15.30 3.56 7.26
N LYS A 102 14.66 4.10 8.31
CA LYS A 102 14.99 3.71 9.70
C LYS A 102 14.66 2.23 9.94
N ILE A 103 13.49 1.77 9.47
CA ILE A 103 13.10 0.35 9.57
C ILE A 103 14.11 -0.53 8.83
N ALA A 104 14.45 -0.19 7.59
CA ALA A 104 15.41 -0.94 6.79
C ALA A 104 16.82 -0.99 7.42
N ALA A 105 17.22 0.05 8.17
CA ALA A 105 18.50 0.07 8.88
C ALA A 105 18.48 -0.69 10.22
N GLN A 106 17.29 -1.00 10.77
CA GLN A 106 17.15 -1.66 12.07
C GLN A 106 17.24 -3.18 11.98
N THR A 107 16.88 -3.77 10.85
CA THR A 107 16.84 -5.22 10.69
C THR A 107 16.83 -5.59 9.21
N ASP A 108 17.44 -6.73 8.87
CA ASP A 108 17.33 -7.34 7.56
C ASP A 108 16.18 -8.35 7.45
N ASP A 109 15.62 -8.77 8.59
CA ASP A 109 14.54 -9.75 8.67
C ASP A 109 13.25 -9.22 8.01
N HIS A 110 12.75 -9.97 7.04
CA HIS A 110 11.63 -9.60 6.20
C HIS A 110 10.34 -9.40 7.01
N ASP A 111 10.00 -10.37 7.85
CA ASP A 111 8.77 -10.35 8.65
C ASP A 111 8.82 -9.22 9.68
N ARG A 112 10.00 -8.97 10.27
CA ARG A 112 10.21 -7.87 11.20
C ARG A 112 10.09 -6.50 10.51
N LYS A 113 10.58 -6.34 9.27
CA LYS A 113 10.36 -5.12 8.48
C LYS A 113 8.87 -4.87 8.26
N ILE A 114 8.11 -5.91 7.91
CA ILE A 114 6.65 -5.80 7.75
C ILE A 114 5.98 -5.42 9.06
N ALA A 115 6.32 -6.07 10.18
CA ALA A 115 5.75 -5.75 11.48
C ALA A 115 6.00 -4.28 11.88
N LEU A 116 7.24 -3.81 11.76
CA LEU A 116 7.61 -2.41 12.03
C LEU A 116 6.91 -1.42 11.09
N ALA A 117 6.73 -1.79 9.82
CA ALA A 117 6.00 -0.99 8.86
C ALA A 117 4.52 -0.85 9.27
N ARG A 118 3.87 -1.93 9.70
CA ARG A 118 2.49 -1.87 10.21
C ARG A 118 2.36 -0.97 11.43
N GLU A 119 3.26 -1.13 12.41
CA GLU A 119 3.30 -0.28 13.61
C GLU A 119 3.50 1.21 13.27
N SER A 120 4.37 1.51 12.30
CA SER A 120 4.77 2.88 11.96
C SER A 120 3.82 3.59 11.00
N PHE A 121 3.16 2.83 10.14
CA PHE A 121 2.36 3.35 9.04
C PHE A 121 0.86 3.12 9.17
N GLY A 122 0.45 2.45 10.26
CA GLY A 122 -0.94 2.32 10.64
C GLY A 122 -1.63 3.66 10.83
N VAL A 123 -2.87 3.79 10.36
CA VAL A 123 -3.69 4.97 10.68
C VAL A 123 -4.05 4.91 12.16
N ARG A 124 -3.61 5.89 12.94
CA ARG A 124 -4.00 6.02 14.34
C ARG A 124 -5.41 6.62 14.42
N ALA A 125 -6.25 6.02 15.26
CA ALA A 125 -7.57 6.54 15.61
C ALA A 125 -7.45 7.88 16.37
#